data_AF-A0A3S0JES3-F1
#
_entry.id   AF-A0A3S0JES3-F1
#
_cell.length_a   1.000
_cell.length_b   1.000
_cell.length_c   1.000
_cell.angle_alpha   90.00
_cell.angle_beta   90.00
_cell.angle_gamma   90.00
#
_symmetry.space_group_name_H-M   'P 1'
#
loop_
_entity.id
_entity.type
_entity.pdbx_description
1 polymer ?
#
loop_
_entity_poly.entity_id
_entity_poly.type
_entity_poly.pdbx_seq_one_letter_code
_entity_poly.pdbx_strand_id
1 'polypeptide(L)'
;MAVLVGKKAPDFTSAAVLGNGQIVEDYNFAAATKGKYAVVFFYPLDFTFVCPSELIAFDHRMEEFKKRNVEVIGVSIDSHFTHNAWR
;
A
#
# COMPACT_ATOMS: atom_id res chain seq x y z
N MET A 1 -8.12 -23.98 -1.98
CA MET A 1 -6.93 -23.19 -1.55
C MET A 1 -6.19 -22.73 -2.78
N ALA A 2 -6.17 -21.43 -3.08
CA ALA A 2 -5.40 -20.92 -4.20
C ALA A 2 -3.96 -20.66 -3.75
N VAL A 3 -3.00 -21.46 -4.23
CA VAL A 3 -1.58 -21.11 -4.12
C VAL A 3 -1.31 -20.01 -5.15
N LEU A 4 -1.06 -18.79 -4.66
CA LEU A 4 -0.81 -17.61 -5.50
C LEU A 4 0.69 -17.31 -5.72
N VAL A 5 1.56 -17.96 -4.96
CA VAL A 5 3.02 -17.78 -5.08
C VAL A 5 3.50 -18.26 -6.45
N GLY A 6 4.32 -17.46 -7.11
CA GLY A 6 4.84 -17.73 -8.46
C GLY A 6 3.89 -17.40 -9.59
N LYS A 7 2.64 -17.02 -9.30
CA LYS A 7 1.70 -16.49 -10.30
C LYS A 7 1.86 -14.99 -10.44
N LYS A 8 1.42 -14.46 -11.59
CA LYS A 8 1.35 -13.01 -11.78
C LYS A 8 0.40 -12.41 -10.74
N ALA A 9 0.85 -11.36 -10.06
CA ALA A 9 0.03 -10.63 -9.11
C ALA A 9 -1.25 -10.11 -9.82
N PRO A 10 -2.44 -10.23 -9.19
CA PRO A 10 -3.66 -9.65 -9.72
C PRO A 10 -3.51 -8.14 -9.90
N ASP A 11 -3.98 -7.63 -11.03
CA ASP A 11 -4.08 -6.19 -11.25
C ASP A 11 -5.37 -5.65 -10.63
N PHE A 12 -5.32 -4.42 -10.14
CA PHE A 12 -6.46 -3.73 -9.57
C PHE A 12 -6.34 -2.22 -9.78
N THR A 13 -7.51 -1.58 -9.84
CA THR A 13 -7.63 -0.12 -9.83
C THR A 13 -8.56 0.27 -8.68
N SER A 14 -8.13 1.19 -7.81
CA SER A 14 -8.90 1.64 -6.65
C SER A 14 -8.52 3.08 -6.29
N ALA A 15 -9.34 3.73 -5.47
CA ALA A 15 -8.95 4.99 -4.85
C ALA A 15 -7.84 4.76 -3.81
N ALA A 16 -6.90 5.70 -3.70
CA ALA A 16 -5.78 5.63 -2.77
C ALA A 16 -5.36 7.02 -2.27
N VAL A 17 -4.73 7.05 -1.10
CA VAL A 17 -4.08 8.25 -0.56
C VAL A 17 -2.58 8.13 -0.81
N LEU A 18 -2.01 9.07 -1.55
CA LEU A 18 -0.59 9.07 -1.88
C LEU A 18 0.28 9.51 -0.69
N GLY A 19 1.58 9.22 -0.78
CA GLY A 19 2.58 9.62 0.21
C GLY A 19 2.69 11.15 0.43
N ASN A 20 2.10 11.98 -0.44
CA ASN A 20 1.99 13.43 -0.26
C ASN A 20 0.65 13.91 0.32
N GLY A 21 -0.29 13.00 0.62
CA GLY A 21 -1.63 13.31 1.13
C GLY A 21 -2.68 13.59 0.05
N GLN A 22 -2.34 13.47 -1.24
CA GLN A 22 -3.34 13.58 -2.30
C GLN A 22 -4.17 12.31 -2.42
N ILE A 23 -5.48 12.48 -2.54
CA ILE A 23 -6.42 11.41 -2.86
C ILE A 23 -6.48 11.28 -4.38
N VAL A 24 -6.25 10.07 -4.88
CA VAL A 24 -6.43 9.71 -6.30
C VAL A 24 -7.51 8.65 -6.40
N GLU A 25 -8.41 8.77 -7.37
CA GLU A 25 -9.55 7.84 -7.54
C GLU A 25 -9.16 6.59 -8.36
N ASP A 26 -8.11 6.70 -9.17
CA ASP A 26 -7.74 5.73 -10.20
C ASP A 26 -6.30 5.20 -10.01
N TYR A 27 -5.93 4.85 -8.78
CA TYR A 27 -4.64 4.18 -8.54
C TYR A 27 -4.65 2.78 -9.16
N ASN A 28 -3.86 2.59 -10.22
CA ASN A 28 -3.66 1.29 -10.86
C ASN A 28 -2.35 0.62 -10.39
N PHE A 29 -2.47 -0.59 -9.85
CA PHE A 29 -1.36 -1.35 -9.30
C PHE A 29 -0.28 -1.69 -10.33
N ALA A 30 -0.65 -2.23 -11.49
CA ALA A 30 0.31 -2.63 -12.51
C ALA A 30 1.09 -1.42 -13.08
N ALA A 31 0.44 -0.27 -13.22
CA ALA A 31 1.08 0.96 -13.69
C ALA A 31 2.06 1.51 -12.64
N ALA A 32 1.64 1.61 -11.37
CA ALA A 32 2.46 2.14 -10.28
C ALA A 32 3.71 1.28 -9.98
N THR A 33 3.60 -0.03 -10.17
CA THR A 33 4.67 -1.00 -9.88
C THR A 33 5.49 -1.42 -11.10
N LYS A 34 5.22 -0.83 -12.28
CA LYS A 34 5.91 -1.19 -13.52
C LYS A 34 7.42 -0.95 -13.41
N GLY A 35 8.20 -2.03 -13.56
CA GLY A 35 9.67 -1.96 -13.50
C GLY A 35 10.23 -1.75 -12.09
N LYS A 36 9.39 -1.87 -11.06
CA LYS A 36 9.78 -1.80 -9.65
C LYS A 36 9.45 -3.13 -8.96
N TYR A 37 10.13 -3.41 -7.86
CA TYR A 37 9.60 -4.39 -6.91
C TYR A 37 8.42 -3.76 -6.15
N ALA A 38 7.46 -4.58 -5.72
CA ALA A 38 6.32 -4.11 -4.96
C ALA A 38 6.17 -4.92 -3.68
N VAL A 39 5.99 -4.22 -2.56
CA VAL A 39 5.54 -4.80 -1.29
C VAL A 39 4.10 -4.36 -1.09
N VAL A 40 3.17 -5.30 -1.20
CA VAL A 40 1.76 -5.09 -0.86
C VAL A 40 1.52 -5.74 0.49
N PHE A 41 1.15 -4.94 1.49
CA PHE A 41 0.82 -5.45 2.81
C PHE A 41 -0.62 -5.08 3.15
N PHE A 42 -1.35 -6.06 3.70
CA PHE A 42 -2.73 -5.90 4.10
C PHE A 42 -2.78 -5.76 5.61
N TYR A 43 -3.50 -4.76 6.08
CA TYR A 43 -3.74 -4.57 7.50
C TYR A 43 -5.25 -4.52 7.77
N PRO A 44 -5.71 -4.88 8.99
CA PRO A 44 -7.13 -5.17 9.20
C PRO A 44 -8.03 -3.96 9.04
N LEU A 45 -7.76 -2.88 9.80
CA LEU A 45 -8.60 -1.69 9.89
C LEU A 45 -7.81 -0.48 10.41
N ASP A 46 -8.16 0.70 9.90
CA ASP A 46 -7.75 2.01 10.41
C ASP A 46 -8.23 2.23 11.86
N PHE A 47 -7.56 3.15 12.59
CA PHE A 47 -7.92 3.52 13.97
C PHE A 47 -7.95 2.36 14.98
N THR A 48 -7.19 1.29 14.74
CA THR A 48 -7.03 0.15 15.66
C THR A 48 -5.67 0.14 16.36
N PHE A 49 -5.52 -0.67 17.42
CA PHE A 49 -4.40 -0.58 18.36
C PHE A 49 -3.09 -1.25 17.91
N VAL A 50 -3.14 -2.24 17.01
CA VAL A 50 -1.96 -3.00 16.56
C VAL A 50 -1.38 -2.42 15.26
N CYS A 51 -2.26 -1.89 14.41
CA CYS A 51 -1.97 -1.41 13.07
C CYS A 51 -0.93 -0.27 12.96
N PRO A 52 -0.85 0.74 13.87
CA PRO A 52 0.06 1.86 13.64
C PRO A 52 1.54 1.45 13.74
N SER A 53 1.88 0.39 14.47
CA SER A 53 3.28 -0.03 14.62
C SER A 53 3.91 -0.52 13.32
N GLU A 54 3.15 -1.26 12.50
CA GLU A 54 3.61 -1.78 11.22
C GLU A 54 3.73 -0.66 10.18
N LEU A 55 2.72 0.21 10.09
CA LEU A 55 2.73 1.36 9.17
C LEU A 55 3.88 2.31 9.49
N ILE A 56 4.09 2.65 10.78
CA ILE A 56 5.21 3.49 11.22
C ILE A 56 6.56 2.83 10.92
N ALA A 57 6.67 1.51 11.09
CA ALA A 57 7.91 0.79 10.78
C ALA A 57 8.24 0.81 9.27
N PHE A 58 7.24 0.73 8.39
CA PHE A 58 7.43 0.93 6.95
C PHE A 58 7.81 2.38 6.62
N ASP A 59 7.14 3.36 7.22
CA ASP A 59 7.41 4.78 7.00
C ASP A 59 8.86 5.16 7.37
N HIS A 60 9.31 4.76 8.57
CA HIS A 60 10.70 4.96 9.01
C HIS A 60 11.74 4.32 8.08
N ARG A 61 11.35 3.32 7.27
CA ARG A 61 12.22 2.61 6.33
C ARG A 61 11.95 2.95 4.87
N MET A 62 11.09 3.93 4.60
CA MET A 62 10.66 4.25 3.24
C MET A 62 11.82 4.67 2.33
N GLU A 63 12.83 5.35 2.88
CA GLU A 63 14.06 5.67 2.14
C GLU A 63 14.83 4.43 1.68
N GLU A 64 14.91 3.39 2.51
CA GLU A 64 15.60 2.14 2.16
C GLU A 64 14.86 1.37 1.07
N PHE A 65 13.53 1.38 1.09
CA PHE A 65 12.72 0.82 0.01
C PHE A 65 12.91 1.58 -1.31
N LYS A 66 12.88 2.92 -1.26
CA LYS A 66 13.15 3.78 -2.42
C LYS A 66 14.53 3.53 -3.03
N LYS A 67 15.58 3.43 -2.22
CA LYS A 67 16.95 3.10 -2.67
C LYS A 67 17.03 1.76 -3.41
N ARG A 68 16.15 0.81 -3.08
CA ARG A 68 16.09 -0.52 -3.69
C ARG A 68 15.11 -0.63 -4.86
N ASN A 69 14.55 0.50 -5.32
CA ASN A 69 13.52 0.55 -6.35
C ASN A 69 12.29 -0.33 -6.00
N VAL A 70 11.84 -0.20 -4.74
CA VAL A 70 10.67 -0.91 -4.19
C VAL A 70 9.55 0.10 -3.93
N GLU A 71 8.36 -0.21 -4.44
CA GLU A 71 7.11 0.48 -4.13
C GLU A 71 6.42 -0.22 -2.96
N VAL A 72 5.94 0.54 -1.97
CA VAL A 72 5.27 -0.01 -0.78
C VAL A 72 3.82 0.44 -0.79
N ILE A 73 2.90 -0.52 -0.73
CA ILE A 73 1.45 -0.30 -0.80
C ILE A 73 0.80 -0.93 0.43
N GLY A 74 0.16 -0.10 1.25
CA GLY A 74 -0.69 -0.55 2.36
C GLY A 74 -2.15 -0.64 1.91
N VAL A 75 -2.84 -1.70 2.31
CA VAL A 75 -4.24 -1.94 1.93
C VAL A 75 -5.04 -2.38 3.15
N SER A 76 -6.19 -1.73 3.38
CA SER A 76 -7.26 -2.26 4.22
C SER A 76 -8.59 -2.20 3.47
N ILE A 77 -9.69 -2.48 4.18
CA ILE A 77 -11.05 -2.37 3.63
C ILE A 77 -11.69 -1.00 3.89
N ASP A 78 -10.95 -0.06 4.48
CA ASP A 78 -11.43 1.27 4.81
C ASP A 78 -11.54 2.18 3.58
N SER A 79 -12.27 3.28 3.72
CA SER A 79 -12.39 4.27 2.65
C SER A 79 -11.13 5.12 2.53
N HIS A 80 -10.86 5.66 1.35
CA HIS A 80 -9.75 6.61 1.15
C HIS A 80 -9.90 7.89 2.02
N PHE A 81 -11.13 8.25 2.41
CA PHE A 81 -11.37 9.34 3.37
C PHE A 81 -10.89 8.97 4.78
N THR A 82 -11.13 7.73 5.21
CA THR A 82 -10.65 7.19 6.48
C THR A 82 -9.13 7.20 6.51
N HIS A 83 -8.49 6.69 5.45
CA HIS A 83 -7.03 6.68 5.32
C HIS A 83 -6.43 8.08 5.39
N ASN A 84 -7.06 9.05 4.72
CA ASN A 84 -6.58 10.42 4.73
C ASN A 84 -6.71 11.08 6.12
N ALA A 85 -7.74 10.70 6.89
CA ALA A 85 -7.92 11.18 8.25
C ALA A 85 -6.99 10.50 9.28
N TRP A 86 -6.50 9.30 8.99
CA TRP A 86 -5.69 8.49 9.91
C TRP A 86 -4.17 8.59 9.71
N ARG A 87 -3.74 9.23 8.62
CA ARG A 87 -2.35 9.38 8.20
C ARG A 87 -1.43 9.97 9.27
#